data_AF-A0A7C9F7D4-F1
#
_entry.id   AF-A0A7C9F7D4-F1
#
_cell.length_a   1.000
_cell.length_b   1.000
_cell.length_c   1.000
_cell.angle_alpha   90.00
_cell.angle_beta   90.00
_cell.angle_gamma   90.00
#
_symmetry.space_group_name_H-M   'P 1'
#
loop_
_entity.id
_entity.type
_entity.pdbx_description
1 polymer ?
#
loop_
_entity_poly.entity_id
_entity_poly.type
_entity_poly.pdbx_seq_one_letter_code
_entity_poly.pdbx_strand_id
1 'polypeptide(L)'
;GGTFDVSLITIEKGVFEVKAVNGDTHLGGGDFDNRLVSHFVAEFKRKHNKDISASPKALGRLRAACERAKRNLSSIAETSIDIDCLFEGIDFSATITRARFEKLNLDLFRDCLDPVDKCLKDA
;
A
#
# COMPACT_ATOMS: atom_id res chain seq x y z
N GLY A 1 2.26 6.67 -4.81
CA GLY A 1 3.61 6.52 -5.34
C GLY A 1 3.76 5.13 -5.91
N GLY A 2 4.58 4.96 -6.96
CA GLY A 2 4.85 3.67 -7.59
C GLY A 2 6.33 3.28 -7.59
N THR A 3 7.19 4.12 -7.03
CA THR A 3 8.63 3.89 -6.93
C THR A 3 9.10 4.03 -5.50
N PHE A 4 10.22 3.38 -5.21
CA PHE A 4 10.95 3.45 -3.96
C PHE A 4 12.41 3.76 -4.29
N ASP A 5 12.89 4.93 -3.87
CA ASP A 5 14.21 5.45 -4.22
C ASP A 5 15.03 5.69 -2.94
N VAL A 6 16.31 5.29 -2.94
CA VAL A 6 17.26 5.42 -1.84
C VAL A 6 18.52 6.12 -2.36
N SER A 7 18.92 7.22 -1.72
CA SER A 7 20.15 7.94 -2.05
C SER A 7 20.98 8.19 -0.81
N LEU A 8 22.28 7.88 -0.87
CA LEU A 8 23.24 8.25 0.17
C LEU A 8 23.97 9.52 -0.24
N ILE A 9 23.92 10.53 0.63
CA ILE A 9 24.46 11.87 0.35
C ILE A 9 25.35 12.29 1.52
N THR A 10 26.55 12.78 1.21
CA THR A 10 27.42 13.45 2.17
C THR A 10 27.23 14.97 2.06
N ILE A 11 27.14 15.65 3.20
CA ILE A 11 26.91 17.10 3.27
C ILE A 11 28.06 17.74 4.03
N GLU A 12 28.90 18.51 3.34
CA GLU A 12 30.03 19.20 3.93
C GLU A 12 30.08 20.65 3.48
N LYS A 13 30.03 21.61 4.43
CA LYS A 13 30.13 23.06 4.16
C LYS A 13 29.18 23.56 3.05
N GLY A 14 27.98 22.97 2.96
CA GLY A 14 26.99 23.32 1.94
C GLY A 14 27.18 22.63 0.58
N VAL A 15 28.18 21.76 0.44
CA VAL A 15 28.35 20.88 -0.72
C VAL A 15 27.59 19.58 -0.46
N PHE A 16 26.76 19.19 -1.43
CA PHE A 16 26.01 17.93 -1.44
C PHE A 16 26.68 16.98 -2.42
N GLU A 17 27.25 15.88 -1.92
CA GLU A 17 27.87 14.86 -2.75
C GLU A 17 27.05 13.57 -2.67
N VAL A 18 26.52 13.11 -3.80
CA VAL A 18 25.81 11.83 -3.90
C VAL A 18 26.83 10.71 -3.96
N LYS A 19 26.81 9.81 -2.97
CA LYS A 19 27.70 8.65 -2.88
C LYS A 19 27.14 7.44 -3.62
N ALA A 20 25.84 7.19 -3.48
CA ALA A 20 25.16 6.10 -4.17
C ALA A 20 23.67 6.42 -4.35
N VAL A 21 23.06 5.79 -5.36
CA VAL A 21 21.60 5.82 -5.62
C VAL A 21 21.16 4.40 -5.96
N ASN A 22 20.10 3.92 -5.32
CA ASN A 22 19.48 2.64 -5.58
C ASN A 22 17.95 2.76 -5.43
N GLY A 23 17.19 1.73 -5.81
CA GLY A 23 15.74 1.78 -5.71
C GLY A 23 15.02 0.65 -6.43
N ASP A 24 13.69 0.66 -6.34
CA ASP A 24 12.77 -0.19 -7.08
C ASP A 24 11.69 0.66 -7.76
N THR A 25 11.62 0.60 -9.09
CA THR A 25 10.70 1.38 -9.92
C THR A 25 9.28 0.81 -9.97
N HIS A 26 9.05 -0.35 -9.36
CA HIS A 26 7.78 -1.06 -9.33
C HIS A 26 7.29 -1.34 -7.90
N LEU A 27 7.87 -0.66 -6.91
CA LEU A 27 7.46 -0.76 -5.51
C LEU A 27 7.06 0.61 -4.99
N GLY A 28 5.81 0.77 -4.59
CA GLY A 28 5.35 2.00 -3.96
C GLY A 28 4.02 1.87 -3.26
N GLY A 29 3.51 3.02 -2.80
CA GLY A 29 2.22 3.10 -2.09
C GLY A 29 1.04 2.45 -2.80
N GLY A 30 1.06 2.36 -4.15
CA GLY A 30 0.02 1.69 -4.94
C GLY A 30 -0.03 0.18 -4.76
N ASP A 31 1.10 -0.46 -4.47
CA ASP A 31 1.18 -1.91 -4.24
C ASP A 31 0.49 -2.30 -2.92
N PHE A 32 0.72 -1.49 -1.88
CA PHE A 32 0.00 -1.62 -0.61
C PHE A 32 -1.51 -1.39 -0.78
N ASP A 33 -1.91 -0.42 -1.61
CA ASP A 33 -3.34 -0.20 -1.92
C ASP A 33 -3.93 -1.41 -2.64
N ASN A 34 -3.22 -1.98 -3.61
CA ASN A 34 -3.67 -3.16 -4.34
C ASN A 34 -3.79 -4.39 -3.42
N ARG A 35 -2.89 -4.59 -2.46
CA ARG A 35 -2.99 -5.67 -1.46
C ARG A 35 -4.23 -5.53 -0.59
N LEU A 36 -4.56 -4.31 -0.16
CA LEU A 36 -5.81 -4.02 0.55
C LEU A 36 -7.03 -4.27 -0.32
N VAL A 37 -7.02 -3.81 -1.58
CA VAL A 37 -8.12 -4.06 -2.52
C VAL A 37 -8.34 -5.56 -2.69
N SER A 38 -7.30 -6.35 -2.96
CA SER A 38 -7.41 -7.81 -3.09
C SER A 38 -7.97 -8.47 -1.82
N HIS A 39 -7.53 -8.01 -0.63
CA HIS A 39 -8.05 -8.49 0.64
C HIS A 39 -9.56 -8.25 0.77
N PHE A 40 -10.03 -7.04 0.47
CA PHE A 40 -11.45 -6.68 0.61
C PHE A 40 -12.32 -7.17 -0.54
N VAL A 41 -11.78 -7.39 -1.74
CA VAL A 41 -12.49 -8.12 -2.82
C VAL A 41 -12.80 -9.54 -2.36
N ALA A 42 -11.81 -10.24 -1.80
CA ALA A 42 -12.01 -11.59 -1.25
C ALA A 42 -13.00 -11.59 -0.08
N GLU A 43 -12.95 -10.58 0.79
CA GLU A 43 -13.89 -10.44 1.89
C GLU A 43 -15.33 -10.16 1.41
N PHE A 44 -15.50 -9.27 0.44
CA PHE A 44 -16.81 -8.99 -0.17
C PHE A 44 -17.41 -10.25 -0.79
N LYS A 45 -16.59 -11.02 -1.54
CA LYS A 45 -16.99 -12.30 -2.11
C LYS A 45 -17.42 -13.31 -1.05
N ARG A 46 -16.68 -13.40 0.05
CA ARG A 46 -17.04 -14.27 1.19
C ARG A 46 -18.34 -13.83 1.88
N LYS A 47 -18.55 -12.53 2.07
CA LYS A 47 -19.73 -11.99 2.80
C LYS A 47 -21.01 -12.02 1.96
N HIS A 48 -20.92 -11.74 0.66
CA HIS A 48 -22.09 -11.49 -0.19
C HIS A 48 -22.23 -12.49 -1.34
N ASN A 49 -21.31 -13.45 -1.47
CA ASN A 49 -21.25 -14.43 -2.56
C ASN A 49 -21.27 -13.79 -3.97
N LYS A 50 -20.70 -12.60 -4.09
CA LYS A 50 -20.60 -11.83 -5.35
C LYS A 50 -19.17 -11.37 -5.57
N ASP A 51 -18.72 -11.42 -6.81
CA ASP A 51 -17.36 -11.05 -7.18
C ASP A 51 -17.35 -9.66 -7.85
N ILE A 52 -16.67 -8.70 -7.22
CA ILE A 52 -16.57 -7.32 -7.73
C ILE A 52 -15.35 -7.10 -8.63
N SER A 53 -14.50 -8.12 -8.82
CA SER A 53 -13.27 -8.02 -9.62
C SER A 53 -13.54 -7.64 -11.08
N ALA A 54 -14.71 -7.98 -11.61
CA ALA A 54 -15.14 -7.63 -12.96
C ALA A 54 -15.75 -6.22 -13.08
N SER A 55 -15.88 -5.46 -12.00
CA SER A 55 -16.50 -4.13 -11.99
C SER A 55 -15.47 -3.02 -11.79
N PRO A 56 -15.01 -2.34 -12.85
CA PRO A 56 -14.07 -1.23 -12.74
C PRO A 56 -14.57 -0.10 -11.83
N LYS A 57 -15.89 0.16 -11.85
CA LYS A 57 -16.51 1.16 -10.98
C LYS A 57 -16.42 0.77 -9.51
N ALA A 58 -16.76 -0.47 -9.15
CA ALA A 58 -16.67 -0.94 -7.77
C ALA A 58 -15.22 -0.97 -7.29
N LEU A 59 -14.30 -1.49 -8.12
CA LEU A 59 -12.87 -1.51 -7.80
C LEU A 59 -12.28 -0.11 -7.62
N GLY A 60 -12.68 0.87 -8.43
CA GLY A 60 -12.23 2.26 -8.28
C GLY A 60 -12.66 2.85 -6.94
N ARG A 61 -13.93 2.64 -6.53
CA ARG A 61 -14.46 3.10 -5.24
C ARG A 61 -13.76 2.41 -4.06
N LEU A 62 -13.57 1.09 -4.16
CA LEU A 62 -12.87 0.31 -3.14
C LEU A 62 -11.41 0.75 -3.01
N ARG A 63 -10.70 0.98 -4.12
CA ARG A 63 -9.31 1.45 -4.11
C ARG A 63 -9.17 2.81 -3.42
N ALA A 64 -10.06 3.76 -3.71
CA ALA A 64 -10.04 5.07 -3.04
C ALA A 64 -10.28 4.93 -1.52
N ALA A 65 -11.12 3.99 -1.09
CA ALA A 65 -11.32 3.72 0.33
C ALA A 65 -10.12 3.01 0.98
N CYS A 66 -9.48 2.06 0.27
CA CYS A 66 -8.27 1.38 0.73
C CYS A 66 -7.10 2.37 0.91
N GLU A 67 -6.93 3.32 -0.02
CA GLU A 67 -5.87 4.34 0.10
C GLU A 67 -6.09 5.25 1.31
N ARG A 68 -7.34 5.63 1.60
CA ARG A 68 -7.69 6.37 2.82
C ARG A 68 -7.42 5.52 4.08
N ALA A 69 -7.83 4.26 4.07
CA ALA A 69 -7.59 3.34 5.19
C ALA A 69 -6.08 3.17 5.45
N LYS A 70 -5.28 2.96 4.41
CA LYS A 70 -3.81 2.90 4.50
C LYS A 70 -3.23 4.15 5.16
N ARG A 71 -3.65 5.34 4.73
CA ARG A 71 -3.21 6.62 5.32
C ARG A 71 -3.59 6.72 6.80
N ASN A 72 -4.81 6.33 7.17
CA ASN A 72 -5.23 6.31 8.56
C ASN A 72 -4.38 5.34 9.38
N LEU A 73 -4.14 4.13 8.88
CA LEU A 73 -3.34 3.12 9.57
C LEU A 73 -1.89 3.55 9.82
N SER A 74 -1.37 4.54 9.09
CA SER A 74 -0.07 5.16 9.40
C SER A 74 -0.06 5.93 10.72
N SER A 75 -1.21 6.36 11.25
CA SER A 75 -1.32 7.12 12.50
C SER A 75 -2.12 6.40 13.60
N ILE A 76 -3.18 5.66 13.24
CA ILE A 76 -4.04 4.94 14.19
C ILE A 76 -3.93 3.41 14.04
N ALA A 77 -4.30 2.67 15.09
CA ALA A 77 -4.13 1.22 15.15
C ALA A 77 -5.21 0.44 14.38
N GLU A 78 -6.35 1.05 14.08
CA GLU A 78 -7.50 0.44 13.42
C GLU A 78 -8.30 1.50 12.66
N THR A 79 -8.89 1.13 11.53
CA THR A 79 -9.79 1.98 10.75
C THR A 79 -10.88 1.13 10.08
N SER A 80 -12.02 1.74 9.79
CA SER A 80 -13.08 1.12 9.01
C SER A 80 -13.11 1.63 7.56
N ILE A 81 -13.63 0.79 6.67
CA ILE A 81 -13.99 1.10 5.30
C ILE A 81 -15.49 0.93 5.19
N ASP A 82 -16.17 2.01 4.85
CA ASP A 82 -17.62 2.06 4.66
C ASP A 82 -17.92 2.65 3.28
N ILE A 83 -18.64 1.90 2.44
CA ILE A 83 -18.98 2.28 1.07
C ILE A 83 -20.42 1.87 0.76
N ASP A 84 -21.29 2.87 0.60
CA ASP A 84 -22.68 2.64 0.23
C ASP A 84 -22.80 2.15 -1.22
N CYS A 85 -23.65 1.16 -1.44
CA CYS A 85 -23.98 0.61 -2.76
C CYS A 85 -22.73 0.28 -3.58
N LEU A 86 -21.74 -0.36 -2.96
CA LEU A 86 -20.46 -0.71 -3.60
C LEU A 86 -20.68 -1.51 -4.89
N PHE A 87 -21.55 -2.51 -4.84
CA PHE A 87 -21.87 -3.36 -5.99
C PHE A 87 -23.31 -3.87 -5.93
N GLU A 88 -24.07 -3.71 -7.01
CA GLU A 88 -25.47 -4.17 -7.13
C GLU A 88 -26.38 -3.77 -5.95
N GLY A 89 -26.22 -2.53 -5.45
CA GLY A 89 -26.98 -2.00 -4.32
C GLY A 89 -26.55 -2.53 -2.94
N ILE A 90 -25.48 -3.33 -2.87
CA ILE A 90 -24.95 -3.86 -1.62
C ILE A 90 -23.96 -2.86 -1.03
N ASP A 91 -24.23 -2.44 0.22
CA ASP A 91 -23.29 -1.67 1.02
C ASP A 91 -22.14 -2.55 1.51
N PHE A 92 -20.95 -1.97 1.63
CA PHE A 92 -19.78 -2.66 2.14
C PHE A 92 -19.23 -1.96 3.37
N SER A 93 -19.16 -2.69 4.48
CA SER A 93 -18.49 -2.26 5.70
C SER A 93 -17.51 -3.34 6.17
N ALA A 94 -16.28 -2.92 6.48
CA ALA A 94 -15.23 -3.76 7.01
C ALA A 94 -14.25 -2.95 7.86
N THR A 95 -13.63 -3.60 8.85
CA THR A 95 -12.62 -2.99 9.73
C THR A 95 -11.28 -3.68 9.51
N ILE A 96 -10.20 -2.91 9.58
CA ILE A 96 -8.84 -3.41 9.46
C ILE A 96 -7.92 -2.76 10.48
N THR A 97 -7.08 -3.60 11.08
CA THR A 97 -6.04 -3.17 12.03
C THR A 97 -4.70 -2.96 11.33
N ARG A 98 -3.84 -2.13 11.92
CA ARG A 98 -2.47 -1.92 11.47
C ARG A 98 -1.70 -3.24 11.43
N ALA A 99 -1.82 -4.06 12.46
CA ALA A 99 -1.18 -5.37 12.52
C ALA A 99 -1.61 -6.29 11.36
N ARG A 100 -2.89 -6.25 10.95
CA ARG A 100 -3.37 -7.01 9.79
C ARG A 100 -2.81 -6.45 8.48
N PHE A 101 -2.79 -5.12 8.33
CA PHE A 101 -2.18 -4.46 7.18
C PHE A 101 -0.69 -4.80 7.05
N GLU A 102 0.06 -4.73 8.14
CA GLU A 102 1.49 -5.08 8.15
C GLU A 102 1.72 -6.54 7.74
N LYS A 103 0.91 -7.46 8.26
CA LYS A 103 0.97 -8.88 7.89
C LYS A 103 0.67 -9.13 6.40
N LEU A 104 -0.23 -8.37 5.78
CA LEU A 104 -0.59 -8.50 4.37
C LEU A 104 0.53 -8.04 3.41
N ASN A 105 1.44 -7.20 3.91
CA ASN A 105 2.46 -6.52 3.11
C ASN A 105 3.88 -6.82 3.62
N LEU A 106 4.06 -7.87 4.43
CA LEU A 106 5.34 -8.19 5.06
C LEU A 106 6.45 -8.45 4.04
N ASP A 107 6.09 -9.03 2.90
CA ASP A 107 6.97 -9.21 1.74
C ASP A 107 7.38 -7.86 1.15
N LEU A 108 6.44 -6.97 0.85
CA LEU A 108 6.75 -5.65 0.30
C LEU A 108 7.65 -4.82 1.24
N PHE A 109 7.47 -4.94 2.56
CA PHE A 109 8.35 -4.27 3.53
C PHE A 109 9.77 -4.83 3.55
N ARG A 110 9.93 -6.13 3.27
CA ARG A 110 11.26 -6.75 3.16
C ARG A 110 11.95 -6.32 1.87
N ASP A 111 11.21 -6.20 0.78
CA ASP A 111 11.73 -5.76 -0.52
C ASP A 111 12.31 -4.33 -0.43
N CYS A 112 11.81 -3.48 0.49
CA CYS A 112 12.41 -2.17 0.76
C CYS A 112 13.84 -2.23 1.34
N LEU A 113 14.27 -3.34 1.96
CA LEU A 113 15.59 -3.44 2.59
C LEU A 113 16.71 -3.67 1.57
N ASP A 114 16.40 -4.35 0.46
CA ASP A 114 17.40 -4.69 -0.55
C ASP A 114 18.03 -3.45 -1.21
N PRO A 115 17.27 -2.43 -1.66
CA PRO A 115 17.84 -1.20 -2.20
C PRO A 115 18.67 -0.42 -1.16
N VAL A 116 18.29 -0.49 0.12
CA VAL A 116 19.04 0.17 1.20
C VAL A 116 20.40 -0.50 1.40
N ASP A 117 20.43 -1.83 1.49
CA ASP A 117 21.68 -2.59 1.65
C ASP A 117 22.62 -2.41 0.45
N LYS A 118 22.09 -2.37 -0.78
CA LYS A 118 22.88 -2.06 -1.98
C LYS A 118 23.44 -0.64 -1.95
N CYS A 119 22.61 0.35 -1.60
CA CYS A 119 23.05 1.75 -1.52
C CYS A 119 24.18 1.95 -0.49
N LEU A 120 24.17 1.19 0.62
CA LEU A 120 25.23 1.23 1.62
C LEU A 120 26.52 0.53 1.18
N LYS A 121 26.45 -0.47 0.30
CA LYS A 121 27.63 -1.16 -0.26
C LYS A 121 28.29 -0.39 -1.40
N ASP A 122 27.49 0.36 -2.16
CA ASP A 122 27.95 1.12 -3.32
C ASP A 122 28.60 2.47 -2.95
N ALA A 123 28.43 2.93 -1.70
CA ALA A 123 28.92 4.21 -1.17
C ALA A 123 30.25 4.11 -0.41
#